data_AF-A0A6P2C5Q6-F1
#
_entry.id   AF-A0A6P2C5Q6-F1
#
_cell.length_a   1.000
_cell.length_b   1.000
_cell.length_c   1.000
_cell.angle_alpha   90.00
_cell.angle_beta   90.00
_cell.angle_gamma   90.00
#
_symmetry.space_group_name_H-M   'P 1'
#
loop_
_entity.id
_entity.type
_entity.pdbx_description
1 polymer ?
#
loop_
_entity_poly.entity_id
_entity_poly.type
_entity_poly.pdbx_seq_one_letter_code
_entity_poly.pdbx_strand_id
1 'polypeptide(L)'
;MADRPHDLSDLYLAPVLLAIEARIEELGRLDMDGLAYEVALESDTRDTTRQLREEALLKTLTHLTETHHWTLSWDPRGLRLAHDAHTFVLGIPAIFRDYLENGPGR
;
A
#
# COMPACT_ATOMS: atom_id res chain seq x y z
N MET A 1 14.71 12.11 23.40
CA MET A 1 14.68 13.37 22.63
C MET A 1 13.62 13.20 21.57
N ALA A 2 12.53 13.95 21.65
CA ALA A 2 11.46 13.89 20.68
C ALA A 2 11.82 14.84 19.53
N ASP A 3 12.10 14.28 18.36
CA ASP A 3 12.33 15.06 17.16
C ASP A 3 11.00 15.75 16.81
N ARG A 4 11.00 17.08 16.74
CA ARG A 4 9.78 17.83 16.41
C ARG A 4 9.58 17.75 14.89
N PRO A 5 8.33 17.57 14.42
CA PRO A 5 8.04 17.63 12.99
C PRO A 5 8.55 18.96 12.41
N HIS A 6 9.29 18.87 11.29
CA HIS A 6 9.96 20.02 10.68
C HIS A 6 8.98 20.90 9.87
N ASP A 7 7.84 20.34 9.44
CA ASP A 7 6.76 21.03 8.72
C ASP A 7 5.37 20.36 8.96
N LEU A 8 4.28 20.99 8.54
CA LEU A 8 2.90 20.47 8.57
C LEU A 8 2.76 19.11 7.87
N SER A 9 3.52 18.86 6.80
CA SER A 9 3.56 17.56 6.11
C SER A 9 4.14 16.45 7.00
N ASP A 10 5.08 16.76 7.90
CA ASP A 10 5.58 15.80 8.90
C ASP A 10 4.51 15.46 9.95
N LEU A 11 3.60 16.40 10.24
CA LEU A 11 2.52 16.16 11.20
C LEU A 11 1.52 15.10 10.69
N TYR A 12 1.28 15.07 9.38
CA TYR A 12 0.41 14.09 8.73
C TYR A 12 1.15 12.86 8.18
N LEU A 13 2.48 12.91 8.07
CA LEU A 13 3.28 11.75 7.68
C LEU A 13 3.08 10.58 8.64
N ALA A 14 3.24 10.81 9.94
CA ALA A 14 3.14 9.74 10.93
C ALA A 14 1.78 8.99 10.90
N PRO A 15 0.61 9.65 10.91
CA PRO A 15 -0.67 8.93 10.85
C PRO A 15 -0.90 8.21 9.51
N VAL A 16 -0.53 8.81 8.37
CA VAL A 16 -0.68 8.15 7.06
C VAL A 16 0.23 6.94 6.96
N LEU A 17 1.50 7.07 7.34
CA LEU A 17 2.47 5.98 7.30
C LEU A 17 2.02 4.81 8.18
N LEU A 18 1.61 5.09 9.42
CA LEU A 18 1.17 4.06 10.37
C LEU A 18 -0.12 3.37 9.89
N ALA A 19 -1.06 4.11 9.30
CA ALA A 19 -2.27 3.52 8.73
C ALA A 19 -1.95 2.56 7.58
N ILE A 20 -1.07 2.97 6.67
CA ILE A 20 -0.64 2.13 5.54
C ILE A 20 0.16 0.92 6.03
N GLU A 21 1.09 1.09 6.98
CA GLU A 21 1.85 -0.01 7.55
C GLU A 21 0.94 -1.04 8.24
N ALA A 22 -0.03 -0.58 9.03
CA ALA A 22 -1.01 -1.45 9.67
C ALA A 22 -1.83 -2.24 8.64
N ARG A 23 -2.23 -1.59 7.54
CA ARG A 23 -2.98 -2.25 6.46
C ARG A 23 -2.12 -3.27 5.70
N ILE A 24 -0.85 -2.96 5.46
CA ILE A 24 0.13 -3.91 4.90
C ILE A 24 0.29 -5.13 5.81
N GLU A 25 0.40 -4.91 7.12
CA GLU A 25 0.54 -6.01 8.10
C GLU A 25 -0.72 -6.87 8.20
N GLU A 26 -1.91 -6.26 8.13
CA GLU A 26 -3.19 -6.97 8.12
C GLU A 26 -3.31 -7.88 6.88
N LEU A 27 -3.19 -7.32 5.69
CA LEU A 27 -3.31 -8.06 4.44
C LEU A 27 -2.15 -9.04 4.23
N GLY A 28 -0.96 -8.70 4.74
CA GLY A 28 0.22 -9.56 4.68
C GLY A 28 0.13 -10.82 5.53
N ARG A 29 -0.84 -10.90 6.46
CA ARG A 29 -1.12 -12.10 7.26
C ARG A 29 -2.08 -13.08 6.58
N LEU A 30 -2.72 -12.66 5.49
CA LEU A 30 -3.62 -13.51 4.71
C LEU A 30 -2.83 -14.51 3.87
N ASP A 31 -3.52 -15.56 3.42
CA ASP A 31 -3.04 -16.41 2.33
C ASP A 31 -3.39 -15.78 0.97
N MET A 32 -2.97 -16.43 -0.13
CA MET A 32 -3.11 -15.86 -1.47
C MET A 32 -4.58 -15.65 -1.84
N ASP A 33 -5.43 -16.61 -1.48
CA ASP A 33 -6.87 -16.56 -1.75
C ASP A 33 -7.55 -15.48 -0.91
N GLY A 34 -7.19 -15.35 0.37
CA GLY A 34 -7.68 -14.28 1.24
C GLY A 34 -7.25 -12.90 0.76
N LEU A 35 -5.99 -12.72 0.36
CA LEU A 35 -5.51 -11.46 -0.22
C LEU A 35 -6.27 -11.12 -1.51
N ALA A 36 -6.42 -12.08 -2.41
CA ALA A 36 -7.14 -11.86 -3.66
C ALA A 36 -8.62 -11.50 -3.43
N TYR A 37 -9.25 -12.13 -2.43
CA TYR A 37 -10.62 -11.81 -2.03
C TYR A 37 -10.74 -10.35 -1.56
N GLU A 38 -9.90 -9.91 -0.62
CA GLU A 38 -9.91 -8.53 -0.12
C GLU A 38 -9.60 -7.52 -1.23
N VAL A 39 -8.65 -7.83 -2.12
CA VAL A 39 -8.34 -6.96 -3.26
C VAL A 39 -9.53 -6.84 -4.21
N ALA A 40 -10.21 -7.95 -4.53
CA ALA A 40 -11.39 -7.94 -5.38
C ALA A 40 -12.56 -7.17 -4.74
N LEU A 41 -12.73 -7.29 -3.42
CA LEU A 41 -13.79 -6.62 -2.67
C LEU A 41 -13.60 -5.10 -2.63
N GLU A 42 -12.38 -4.64 -2.34
CA GLU A 42 -12.13 -3.22 -2.05
C GLU A 42 -11.75 -2.38 -3.27
N SER A 43 -11.15 -2.99 -4.29
CA SER A 43 -10.64 -2.24 -5.45
C SER A 43 -11.68 -1.94 -6.52
N ASP A 44 -12.78 -2.71 -6.55
CA ASP A 44 -13.77 -2.75 -7.64
C ASP A 44 -13.11 -2.82 -9.05
N THR A 45 -11.92 -3.41 -9.12
CA THR A 45 -11.08 -3.44 -10.32
C THR A 45 -10.77 -4.88 -10.69
N ARG A 46 -10.81 -5.21 -11.98
CA ARG A 46 -10.41 -6.55 -12.47
C ARG A 46 -8.91 -6.70 -12.33
N ASP A 47 -8.42 -7.84 -11.87
CA ASP A 47 -7.01 -8.07 -11.53
C ASP A 47 -6.28 -8.96 -12.57
N THR A 48 -6.72 -8.89 -13.82
CA THR A 48 -6.31 -9.80 -14.91
C THR A 48 -4.93 -9.52 -15.50
N THR A 49 -4.40 -8.31 -15.30
CA THR A 49 -3.04 -7.94 -15.71
C THR A 49 -2.25 -7.47 -14.48
N ARG A 50 -0.92 -7.55 -14.56
CA ARG A 50 -0.06 -7.03 -13.48
C ARG A 50 -0.36 -5.56 -13.17
N GLN A 51 -0.52 -4.73 -14.19
CA GLN A 51 -0.81 -3.30 -14.00
C GLN A 51 -2.15 -3.10 -13.26
N LEU A 52 -3.16 -3.89 -13.58
CA LEU A 52 -4.44 -3.82 -12.89
C LEU A 52 -4.37 -4.39 -11.48
N ARG A 53 -3.53 -5.41 -11.22
CA ARG A 53 -3.24 -5.90 -9.86
C ARG A 53 -2.55 -4.85 -9.01
N GLU A 54 -1.58 -4.16 -9.61
CA GLU A 54 -0.87 -3.05 -8.98
C GLU A 54 -1.86 -1.94 -8.59
N GLU A 55 -2.75 -1.54 -9.50
CA GLU A 55 -3.80 -0.55 -9.21
C GLU A 55 -4.78 -1.05 -8.15
N ALA A 56 -5.24 -2.30 -8.27
CA ALA A 56 -6.22 -2.88 -7.37
C ALA A 56 -5.68 -2.96 -5.93
N LEU A 57 -4.47 -3.48 -5.77
CA LEU A 57 -3.82 -3.59 -4.47
C LEU A 57 -3.51 -2.20 -3.87
N LEU A 58 -3.15 -1.20 -4.69
CA LEU A 58 -3.01 0.18 -4.21
C LEU A 58 -4.33 0.73 -3.67
N LYS A 59 -5.45 0.51 -4.39
CA LYS A 59 -6.77 0.94 -3.94
C LYS A 59 -7.13 0.30 -2.61
N THR A 60 -6.94 -1.01 -2.47
CA THR A 60 -7.14 -1.76 -1.22
C THR A 60 -6.28 -1.23 -0.07
N LEU A 61 -5.00 -0.92 -0.32
CA LEU A 61 -4.11 -0.36 0.71
C LEU A 61 -4.52 1.05 1.16
N THR A 62 -5.09 1.84 0.25
CA THR A 62 -5.59 3.19 0.54
C THR A 62 -7.06 3.21 0.97
N HIS A 63 -7.71 2.05 1.02
CA HIS A 63 -9.13 1.96 1.37
C HIS A 63 -9.32 2.51 2.79
N LEU A 64 -10.23 3.47 2.94
CA LEU A 64 -10.54 4.18 4.20
C LEU A 64 -9.38 4.97 4.82
N THR A 65 -8.25 5.14 4.11
CA THR A 65 -7.14 5.97 4.57
C THR A 65 -7.17 7.33 3.88
N GLU A 66 -7.38 8.41 4.65
CA GLU A 66 -7.15 9.76 4.14
C GLU A 66 -5.65 9.98 3.95
N THR A 67 -5.19 10.02 2.69
CA THR A 67 -3.76 10.12 2.40
C THR A 67 -3.19 11.52 2.54
N HIS A 68 -4.00 12.56 2.83
CA HIS A 68 -3.56 13.94 3.05
C HIS A 68 -2.45 14.40 2.07
N HIS A 69 -2.75 14.35 0.77
CA HIS A 69 -1.84 14.70 -0.35
C HIS A 69 -0.63 13.76 -0.56
N TRP A 70 -0.46 12.73 0.25
CA TRP A 70 0.49 11.66 -0.04
C TRP A 70 0.03 10.84 -1.22
N THR A 71 0.95 10.64 -2.16
CA THR A 71 0.77 9.81 -3.34
C THR A 71 1.46 8.48 -3.12
N LEU A 72 0.74 7.39 -3.45
CA LEU A 72 1.26 6.04 -3.34
C LEU A 72 1.55 5.48 -4.73
N SER A 73 2.68 4.80 -4.87
CA SER A 73 3.10 4.17 -6.13
C SER A 73 3.97 2.95 -5.85
N TRP A 74 4.01 2.00 -6.78
CA TRP A 74 4.90 0.86 -6.66
C TRP A 74 6.35 1.25 -6.97
N ASP A 75 7.26 0.73 -6.15
CA ASP A 75 8.70 0.80 -6.33
C ASP A 75 9.26 -0.62 -6.42
N PRO A 76 10.37 -0.87 -7.14
CA PRO A 76 10.99 -2.19 -7.17
C PRO A 76 11.29 -2.80 -5.78
N ARG A 77 11.44 -1.96 -4.75
CA ARG A 77 11.71 -2.37 -3.36
C ARG A 77 10.46 -2.48 -2.48
N GLY A 78 9.30 -1.99 -2.94
CA GLY A 78 8.06 -2.04 -2.16
C GLY A 78 7.07 -0.94 -2.52
N LEU A 79 6.52 -0.26 -1.53
CA LEU A 79 5.50 0.77 -1.71
C LEU A 79 6.10 2.15 -1.45
N ARG A 80 6.11 3.01 -2.45
CA ARG A 80 6.59 4.39 -2.34
C ARG A 80 5.46 5.32 -1.91
N LEU A 81 5.74 6.14 -0.91
CA LEU A 81 4.90 7.26 -0.47
C LEU A 81 5.65 8.57 -0.76
N ALA A 82 5.01 9.51 -1.44
CA ALA A 82 5.59 10.80 -1.79
C ALA A 82 4.65 11.97 -1.53
N HIS A 83 5.20 13.05 -0.96
CA HIS A 83 4.56 14.34 -0.74
C HIS A 83 5.60 15.46 -0.83
N ASP A 84 5.45 16.38 -1.78
CA ASP A 84 6.42 17.45 -2.07
C ASP A 84 7.87 16.94 -2.19
N ALA A 85 8.76 17.37 -1.28
CA ALA A 85 10.16 16.98 -1.25
C ALA A 85 10.41 15.66 -0.50
N HIS A 86 9.39 15.08 0.13
CA HIS A 86 9.51 13.89 0.96
C HIS A 86 9.15 12.64 0.17
N THR A 87 9.99 11.60 0.29
CA THR A 87 9.75 10.29 -0.31
C THR A 87 10.28 9.21 0.61
N PHE A 88 9.47 8.18 0.82
CA PHE A 88 9.80 6.99 1.59
C PHE A 88 9.39 5.73 0.82
N VAL A 89 10.06 4.62 1.07
CA VAL A 89 9.69 3.32 0.52
C VAL A 89 9.50 2.34 1.66
N LEU A 90 8.27 1.85 1.80
CA LEU A 90 7.91 0.79 2.74
C LEU A 90 8.23 -0.57 2.13
N GLY A 91 8.81 -1.45 2.95
CA GLY A 91 8.92 -2.86 2.60
C GLY A 91 7.53 -3.50 2.50
N ILE A 92 7.37 -4.44 1.57
CA ILE A 92 6.10 -5.17 1.40
C ILE A 92 6.29 -6.67 1.68
N PRO A 93 5.25 -7.36 2.18
CA PRO A 93 5.24 -8.79 2.35
C PRO A 93 5.52 -9.54 1.04
N ALA A 94 6.17 -10.71 1.13
CA ALA A 94 6.44 -11.55 -0.04
C ALA A 94 5.15 -11.92 -0.79
N ILE A 95 4.05 -12.14 -0.07
CA ILE A 95 2.76 -12.49 -0.65
C ILE A 95 2.20 -11.40 -1.58
N PHE A 96 2.51 -10.13 -1.35
CA PHE A 96 2.13 -9.05 -2.26
C PHE A 96 2.91 -9.16 -3.57
N ARG A 97 4.22 -9.43 -3.49
CA ARG A 97 5.03 -9.63 -4.69
C ARG A 97 4.51 -10.83 -5.49
N ASP A 98 4.24 -11.93 -4.81
CA ASP A 98 3.71 -13.14 -5.43
C ASP A 98 2.35 -12.88 -6.10
N TYR A 99 1.46 -12.12 -5.43
CA TYR A 99 0.17 -11.70 -5.99
C TYR A 99 0.36 -10.83 -7.24
N LEU A 100 1.23 -9.81 -7.19
CA LEU A 100 1.48 -8.94 -8.35
C LEU A 100 2.05 -9.70 -9.54
N GLU A 101 2.94 -10.66 -9.31
CA GLU A 101 3.58 -11.45 -10.36
C GLU A 101 2.64 -12.52 -10.94
N ASN A 102 1.95 -13.28 -10.08
CA ASN A 102 1.26 -14.50 -10.48
C ASN A 102 -0.28 -14.36 -10.52
N GLY A 103 -0.85 -13.41 -9.79
CA GLY A 103 -2.30 -13.27 -9.61
C GLY A 103 -2.90 -14.42 -8.78
N PRO A 104 -4.23 -14.39 -8.53
CA PRO A 104 -4.92 -15.47 -7.84
C PRO A 104 -4.94 -16.77 -8.66
N GLY A 105 -4.69 -17.91 -8.01
CA GLY A 105 -4.96 -19.24 -8.56
C GLY A 105 -3.88 -19.85 -9.46
N ARG A 106 -2.60 -19.77 -9.07
CA ARG A 106 -1.52 -20.51 -9.74
C ARG A 106 -0.80 -21.48 -8.81
#